data_AF-A0A8S0YUC4-F1
#
_entry.id   AF-A0A8S0YUC4-F1
#
_cell.length_a   1.000
_cell.length_b   1.000
_cell.length_c   1.000
_cell.angle_alpha   90.00
_cell.angle_beta   90.00
_cell.angle_gamma   90.00
#
_symmetry.space_group_name_H-M   'P 1'
#
loop_
_entity.id
_entity.type
_entity.pdbx_description
1 polymer ?
#
loop_
_entity_poly.entity_id
_entity_poly.type
_entity_poly.pdbx_seq_one_letter_code
_entity_poly.pdbx_strand_id
1 'polypeptide(L)'
;MLFSTCLAFLIYLGLKVGSDKYSLTSKVEHLLETHQALTEDLESYVKVEENRLSLLKRYSDIFEREHEKAIKDIPKYVGNPINEYTLIRRLTLDMHYIKLYIRDYAQNINRHHKNLKYPSVKDLIDAAKALNNLRNIYNEDIKEIANGKLYGIVYSSPMTSWDCYELGRALYHAEDLTNSITWMFEALRKFKEEKPLVPRYITSIIEYIRVSFDKLGDLKGALQWIREILVLYPSNFRVKQIALDYQNRIGNKKTMWMHTATLNVSEGGTTDIPVLSLSGH
;
A
#
# COMPACT_ATOMS: atom_id res chain seq x y z
N MET A 1 -51.25 24.82 -5.73
CA MET A 1 -50.01 25.28 -5.05
C MET A 1 -49.03 24.14 -4.77
N LEU A 2 -49.46 22.94 -4.34
CA LEU A 2 -48.58 21.79 -4.03
C LEU A 2 -47.77 21.26 -5.23
N PHE A 3 -48.30 21.27 -6.45
CA PHE A 3 -47.56 20.82 -7.65
C PHE A 3 -46.41 21.76 -8.04
N SER A 4 -46.60 23.07 -7.87
CA SER A 4 -45.59 24.08 -8.21
C SER A 4 -44.42 24.09 -7.22
N THR A 5 -44.68 23.82 -5.94
CA THR A 5 -43.63 23.71 -4.93
C THR A 5 -42.84 22.41 -5.08
N CYS A 6 -43.49 21.32 -5.49
CA CYS A 6 -42.83 20.05 -5.77
C CYS A 6 -41.94 20.13 -7.03
N LEU A 7 -42.41 20.79 -8.09
CA LEU A 7 -41.61 21.03 -9.31
C LEU A 7 -40.40 21.93 -9.02
N ALA A 8 -40.57 23.00 -8.24
CA ALA A 8 -39.47 23.86 -7.82
C ALA A 8 -38.45 23.13 -6.93
N PHE A 9 -38.91 22.22 -6.06
CA PHE A 9 -38.03 21.41 -5.21
C PHE A 9 -37.24 20.37 -6.03
N LEU A 10 -37.87 19.74 -7.03
CA LEU A 10 -37.21 18.81 -7.96
C LEU A 10 -36.20 19.54 -8.86
N ILE A 11 -36.52 20.75 -9.33
CA ILE A 11 -35.58 21.59 -10.10
C ILE A 11 -34.41 22.04 -9.22
N TYR A 12 -34.65 22.43 -7.98
CA TYR A 12 -33.60 22.81 -7.03
C TYR A 12 -32.66 21.64 -6.70
N LEU A 13 -33.23 20.44 -6.48
CA LEU A 13 -32.46 19.21 -6.30
C LEU A 13 -31.65 18.86 -7.56
N GLY A 14 -32.24 18.95 -8.75
CA GLY A 14 -31.57 18.68 -10.01
C GLY A 14 -30.42 19.66 -10.31
N LEU A 15 -30.62 20.96 -10.04
CA LEU A 15 -29.59 21.98 -10.21
C LEU A 15 -28.44 21.81 -9.21
N LYS A 16 -28.73 21.46 -7.96
CA LYS A 16 -27.71 21.21 -6.92
C LYS A 16 -26.86 19.98 -7.25
N VAL A 17 -27.51 18.88 -7.64
CA VAL A 17 -26.84 17.64 -8.06
C VAL A 17 -26.01 17.85 -9.33
N GLY A 18 -26.49 18.67 -10.28
CA GLY A 18 -25.72 19.06 -11.47
C GLY A 18 -24.47 19.87 -11.13
N SER A 19 -24.63 20.95 -10.36
CA SER A 19 -23.53 21.82 -9.93
C SER A 19 -22.42 21.06 -9.22
N ASP A 20 -22.77 20.16 -8.30
CA ASP A 20 -21.78 19.39 -7.53
C ASP A 20 -21.01 18.40 -8.43
N LYS A 21 -21.68 17.73 -9.37
CA LYS A 21 -21.03 16.81 -10.31
C LYS A 21 -20.04 17.53 -11.23
N TYR A 22 -20.44 18.65 -11.83
CA TYR A 22 -19.54 19.45 -12.67
C TYR A 22 -18.36 20.05 -11.88
N SER A 23 -18.60 20.46 -10.62
CA SER A 23 -17.54 20.94 -9.73
C SER A 23 -16.52 19.84 -9.36
N LEU A 24 -16.97 18.61 -9.11
CA LEU A 24 -16.08 17.47 -8.82
C LEU A 24 -15.26 17.05 -10.04
N THR A 25 -15.87 17.00 -11.23
CA THR A 25 -15.15 16.67 -12.47
C THR A 25 -14.06 17.73 -12.77
N SER A 26 -14.40 19.02 -12.69
CA SER A 26 -13.44 20.11 -12.88
C SER A 26 -12.29 20.10 -11.85
N LYS A 27 -12.55 19.68 -10.60
CA LYS A 27 -11.50 19.53 -9.57
C LYS A 27 -10.48 18.44 -9.90
N VAL A 28 -10.92 17.34 -10.50
CA VAL A 28 -10.05 16.21 -10.85
C VAL A 28 -9.33 16.47 -12.19
N GLU A 29 -9.94 17.21 -13.12
CA GLU A 29 -9.32 17.59 -14.40
C GLU A 29 -7.99 18.33 -14.21
N HIS A 30 -7.90 19.28 -13.27
CA HIS A 30 -6.64 19.98 -12.98
C HIS A 30 -5.53 19.06 -12.42
N LEU A 31 -5.86 17.87 -11.91
CA LEU A 31 -4.84 16.91 -11.46
C LEU A 31 -4.11 16.28 -12.64
N LEU A 32 -4.65 16.34 -13.86
CA LEU A 32 -3.96 15.89 -15.06
C LEU A 32 -2.76 16.76 -15.39
N GLU A 33 -2.84 18.08 -15.19
CA GLU A 33 -1.69 18.98 -15.35
C GLU A 33 -0.57 18.65 -14.35
N THR A 34 -0.95 18.39 -13.09
CA THR A 34 0.00 17.93 -12.06
C THR A 34 0.62 16.58 -12.42
N HIS A 35 -0.18 15.64 -12.93
CA HIS A 35 0.29 14.33 -13.35
C HIS A 35 1.26 14.40 -14.54
N GLN A 36 0.97 15.27 -15.52
CA GLN A 36 1.86 15.52 -16.65
C GLN A 36 3.22 16.08 -16.18
N ALA A 37 3.20 17.11 -15.34
CA ALA A 37 4.44 17.70 -14.82
C ALA A 37 5.29 16.68 -14.03
N LEU A 38 4.65 15.81 -13.23
CA LEU A 38 5.34 14.71 -12.54
C LEU A 38 5.93 13.68 -13.51
N THR A 39 5.24 13.42 -14.63
CA THR A 39 5.70 12.49 -15.66
C THR A 39 6.97 13.02 -16.33
N GLU A 40 6.95 14.28 -16.75
CA GLU A 40 8.11 14.96 -17.36
C GLU A 40 9.32 15.01 -16.39
N ASP A 41 9.07 15.31 -15.11
CA ASP A 41 10.12 15.33 -14.09
C ASP A 41 10.69 13.94 -13.79
N LEU A 42 9.83 12.90 -13.77
CA LEU A 42 10.27 11.53 -13.61
C LEU A 42 11.10 11.06 -14.81
N GLU A 43 10.69 11.38 -16.04
CA GLU A 43 11.44 11.06 -17.26
C GLU A 43 12.81 11.74 -17.26
N SER A 44 12.86 13.02 -16.90
CA SER A 44 14.10 13.78 -16.75
C SER A 44 15.02 13.15 -15.70
N TYR A 45 14.46 12.77 -14.54
CA TYR A 45 15.20 12.09 -13.49
C TYR A 45 15.75 10.74 -13.94
N VAL A 46 14.92 9.90 -14.57
CA VAL A 46 15.34 8.60 -15.12
C VAL A 46 16.49 8.79 -16.10
N LYS A 47 16.40 9.76 -17.01
CA LYS A 47 17.46 10.06 -17.97
C LYS A 47 18.78 10.48 -17.30
N VAL A 48 18.71 11.27 -16.22
CA VAL A 48 19.90 11.65 -15.44
C VAL A 48 20.52 10.41 -14.77
N GLU A 49 19.70 9.57 -14.16
CA GLU A 49 20.15 8.35 -13.49
C GLU A 49 20.68 7.30 -14.48
N GLU A 50 20.11 7.17 -15.67
CA GLU A 50 20.61 6.29 -16.73
C GLU A 50 22.00 6.72 -17.22
N ASN A 51 22.21 8.02 -17.44
CA ASN A 51 23.51 8.55 -17.84
C ASN A 51 24.57 8.32 -16.75
N ARG A 52 24.19 8.56 -15.50
CA ARG A 52 25.01 8.32 -14.33
C ARG A 52 25.37 6.84 -14.19
N LEU A 53 24.38 5.94 -14.31
CA LEU A 53 24.57 4.50 -14.30
C LEU A 53 25.48 4.04 -15.44
N SER A 54 25.31 4.59 -16.64
CA SER A 54 26.16 4.32 -17.81
C SER A 54 27.62 4.70 -17.54
N LEU A 55 27.87 5.85 -16.92
CA LEU A 55 29.21 6.27 -16.53
C LEU A 55 29.82 5.33 -15.48
N LEU A 56 29.05 4.96 -14.46
CA LEU A 56 29.50 4.02 -13.42
C LEU A 56 29.83 2.64 -14.01
N LYS A 57 29.03 2.14 -14.96
CA LYS A 57 29.33 0.91 -15.71
C LYS A 57 30.65 1.02 -16.47
N ARG A 58 30.92 2.12 -17.16
CA ARG A 58 32.20 2.34 -17.87
C ARG A 58 33.40 2.28 -16.91
N TYR A 59 33.30 2.92 -15.75
CA TYR A 59 34.36 2.85 -14.73
C TYR A 59 34.52 1.41 -14.22
N SER A 60 33.42 0.70 -13.94
CA SER A 60 33.46 -0.71 -13.54
C SER A 60 34.22 -1.56 -14.56
N ASP A 61 33.88 -1.45 -15.84
CA ASP A 61 34.51 -2.23 -16.90
C ASP A 61 36.01 -1.90 -17.05
N ILE A 62 36.40 -0.62 -16.89
CA ILE A 62 37.81 -0.22 -16.90
C ILE A 62 38.57 -0.86 -15.75
N PHE A 63 38.00 -0.81 -14.54
CA PHE A 63 38.63 -1.35 -13.34
C PHE A 63 38.78 -2.86 -13.44
N GLU A 64 37.76 -3.56 -13.91
CA GLU A 64 37.78 -5.01 -14.12
C GLU A 64 38.84 -5.42 -15.16
N ARG A 65 38.80 -4.84 -16.36
CA ARG A 65 39.77 -5.18 -17.42
C ARG A 65 41.22 -4.92 -17.02
N GLU A 66 41.48 -3.80 -16.34
CA GLU A 66 42.85 -3.48 -15.90
C GLU A 66 43.29 -4.34 -14.73
N HIS A 67 42.37 -4.71 -13.84
CA HIS A 67 42.64 -5.68 -12.78
C HIS A 67 43.00 -7.05 -13.36
N GLU A 68 42.23 -7.57 -14.32
CA GLU A 68 42.50 -8.84 -15.00
C GLU A 68 43.88 -8.87 -15.68
N LYS A 69 44.32 -7.74 -16.26
CA LYS A 69 45.68 -7.63 -16.83
C LYS A 69 46.75 -7.66 -15.75
N ALA A 70 46.53 -6.93 -14.65
CA ALA A 70 47.51 -6.81 -13.57
C ALA A 70 47.75 -8.13 -12.84
N ILE A 71 46.69 -8.91 -12.55
CA ILE A 71 46.80 -10.15 -11.78
C ILE A 71 47.47 -11.30 -12.56
N LYS A 72 47.56 -11.22 -13.89
CA LYS A 72 48.27 -12.23 -14.71
C LYS A 72 49.77 -12.27 -14.40
N ASP A 73 50.38 -11.12 -14.12
CA ASP A 73 51.79 -10.97 -13.77
C ASP A 73 52.02 -9.62 -13.08
N ILE A 74 51.84 -9.61 -11.75
CA ILE A 74 51.87 -8.40 -10.94
C ILE A 74 53.22 -7.68 -11.01
N PRO A 75 54.38 -8.35 -10.81
CA PRO A 75 55.68 -7.68 -10.88
C PRO A 75 55.92 -7.01 -12.23
N LYS A 76 55.55 -7.66 -13.35
CA LYS A 76 55.70 -7.09 -14.69
C LYS A 76 54.75 -5.93 -14.95
N TYR A 77 53.49 -6.01 -14.48
CA TYR A 77 52.50 -4.95 -14.67
C TYR A 77 52.90 -3.70 -13.89
N VAL A 78 53.21 -3.83 -12.59
CA VAL A 78 53.59 -2.70 -11.72
C VAL A 78 54.98 -2.18 -12.05
N GLY A 79 55.90 -3.03 -12.50
CA GLY A 79 57.23 -2.61 -12.98
C GLY A 79 57.20 -1.77 -14.26
N ASN A 80 56.05 -1.65 -14.95
CA ASN A 80 55.86 -0.71 -16.04
C ASN A 80 55.37 0.65 -15.49
N PRO A 81 56.15 1.75 -15.65
CA PRO A 81 55.83 3.04 -15.05
C PRO A 81 54.51 3.65 -15.56
N ILE A 82 54.04 3.31 -16.76
CA ILE A 82 52.74 3.76 -17.30
C ILE A 82 51.59 3.07 -16.55
N ASN A 83 51.73 1.77 -16.31
CA ASN A 83 50.73 0.99 -15.60
C ASN A 83 50.69 1.37 -14.11
N GLU A 84 51.86 1.60 -13.51
CA GLU A 84 51.98 2.12 -12.14
C GLU A 84 51.26 3.49 -12.01
N TYR A 85 51.59 4.45 -12.86
CA TYR A 85 50.93 5.76 -12.88
C TYR A 85 49.41 5.65 -13.06
N THR A 86 48.95 4.89 -14.06
CA THR A 86 47.51 4.77 -14.34
C THR A 86 46.74 4.05 -13.25
N LEU A 87 47.36 3.09 -12.55
CA LEU A 87 46.81 2.45 -11.37
C LEU A 87 46.63 3.46 -10.22
N ILE A 88 47.66 4.25 -9.91
CA ILE A 88 47.59 5.30 -8.90
C ILE A 88 46.51 6.33 -9.25
N ARG A 89 46.45 6.78 -10.51
CA ARG A 89 45.43 7.73 -11.01
C ARG A 89 44.00 7.18 -10.85
N ARG A 90 43.76 5.90 -11.15
CA ARG A 90 42.46 5.22 -10.97
C ARG A 90 42.03 5.20 -9.49
N LEU A 91 42.95 4.82 -8.61
CA LEU A 91 42.66 4.69 -7.17
C LEU A 91 42.53 6.04 -6.44
N THR A 92 42.95 7.14 -7.06
CA THR A 92 42.90 8.49 -6.48
C THR A 92 41.83 9.35 -7.17
N LEU A 93 42.10 9.80 -8.40
CA LEU A 93 41.27 10.74 -9.14
C LEU A 93 39.97 10.12 -9.61
N ASP A 94 40.02 8.96 -10.28
CA ASP A 94 38.80 8.32 -10.81
C ASP A 94 37.86 7.95 -9.64
N MET A 95 38.42 7.49 -8.52
CA MET A 95 37.64 7.25 -7.29
C MET A 95 37.00 8.50 -6.68
N HIS A 96 37.66 9.66 -6.75
CA HIS A 96 37.05 10.93 -6.34
C HIS A 96 35.83 11.26 -7.21
N TYR A 97 35.96 11.16 -8.53
CA TYR A 97 34.85 11.41 -9.45
C TYR A 97 33.70 10.41 -9.28
N ILE A 98 34.00 9.11 -9.16
CA ILE A 98 32.99 8.08 -8.90
C ILE A 98 32.18 8.42 -7.65
N LYS A 99 32.82 8.87 -6.57
CA LYS A 99 32.12 9.29 -5.33
C LYS A 99 31.19 10.48 -5.55
N LEU A 100 31.57 11.46 -6.38
CA LEU A 100 30.68 12.57 -6.75
C LEU A 100 29.45 12.07 -7.52
N TYR A 101 29.67 11.15 -8.46
CA TYR A 101 28.61 10.47 -9.20
C TYR A 101 27.85 9.42 -8.38
N ILE A 102 28.14 9.19 -7.09
CA ILE A 102 27.35 8.29 -6.22
C ILE A 102 26.50 9.09 -5.21
N ARG A 103 26.69 10.41 -5.07
CA ARG A 103 25.91 11.25 -4.15
C ARG A 103 24.48 11.61 -4.61
N ASP A 104 23.63 11.80 -3.61
CA ASP A 104 22.16 11.71 -3.64
C ASP A 104 21.46 12.89 -4.35
N TYR A 105 20.66 12.61 -5.39
CA TYR A 105 19.90 13.61 -6.17
C TYR A 105 18.53 13.94 -5.52
N ALA A 106 18.15 13.27 -4.44
CA ALA A 106 16.86 13.45 -3.76
C ALA A 106 16.52 14.90 -3.38
N GLN A 107 17.50 15.82 -3.37
CA GLN A 107 17.33 17.23 -3.00
C GLN A 107 16.89 18.17 -4.15
N ASN A 108 16.86 17.74 -5.42
CA ASN A 108 16.57 18.65 -6.54
C ASN A 108 15.14 18.60 -7.10
N ILE A 109 14.36 17.55 -6.84
CA ILE A 109 12.99 17.40 -7.38
C ILE A 109 12.02 18.43 -6.76
N ASN A 110 12.22 18.83 -5.51
CA ASN A 110 11.27 19.68 -4.78
C ASN A 110 11.18 21.15 -5.26
N ARG A 111 12.03 21.62 -6.19
CA ARG A 111 12.04 23.05 -6.59
C ARG A 111 11.08 23.42 -7.72
N HIS A 112 10.60 22.46 -8.50
CA HIS A 112 9.86 22.73 -9.75
C HIS A 112 8.33 22.84 -9.60
N HIS A 113 7.75 22.50 -8.45
CA HIS A 113 6.30 22.29 -8.31
C HIS A 113 5.51 23.29 -7.45
N LYS A 114 6.05 24.47 -7.14
CA LYS A 114 5.41 25.41 -6.20
C LYS A 114 3.98 25.83 -6.57
N ASN A 115 3.60 25.71 -7.85
CA ASN A 115 2.29 26.14 -8.36
C ASN A 115 1.35 24.98 -8.70
N LEU A 116 1.77 23.71 -8.53
CA LEU A 116 0.92 22.56 -8.82
C LEU A 116 -0.01 22.25 -7.65
N LYS A 117 -1.24 21.83 -7.96
CA LYS A 117 -2.21 21.38 -6.98
C LYS A 117 -2.11 19.87 -6.82
N TYR A 118 -1.86 19.42 -5.60
CA TYR A 118 -1.81 18.01 -5.25
C TYR A 118 -3.08 17.60 -4.49
N PRO A 119 -3.62 16.40 -4.73
CA PRO A 119 -4.70 15.87 -3.92
C PRO A 119 -4.18 15.55 -2.52
N SER A 120 -5.04 15.68 -1.52
CA SER A 120 -4.76 15.30 -0.14
C SER A 120 -5.02 13.81 0.09
N VAL A 121 -4.52 13.27 1.20
CA VAL A 121 -4.85 11.91 1.66
C VAL A 121 -6.36 11.74 1.85
N LYS A 122 -7.08 12.80 2.23
CA LYS A 122 -8.54 12.76 2.37
C LYS A 122 -9.22 12.54 1.01
N ASP A 123 -8.75 13.21 -0.04
CA ASP A 123 -9.32 13.06 -1.38
C ASP A 123 -9.17 11.62 -1.88
N LEU A 124 -8.05 10.95 -1.57
CA LEU A 124 -7.84 9.52 -1.84
C LEU A 124 -8.84 8.63 -1.08
N ILE A 125 -9.06 8.88 0.21
CA ILE A 125 -10.02 8.14 1.02
C ILE A 125 -11.44 8.31 0.50
N ASP A 126 -11.84 9.54 0.16
CA ASP A 126 -13.17 9.84 -0.37
C ASP A 126 -13.38 9.18 -1.74
N ALA A 127 -12.35 9.16 -2.61
CA ALA A 127 -12.38 8.44 -3.87
C ALA A 127 -12.50 6.91 -3.68
N ALA A 128 -11.75 6.33 -2.75
CA ALA A 128 -11.83 4.89 -2.43
C ALA A 128 -13.23 4.50 -1.93
N LYS A 129 -13.83 5.32 -1.05
CA LYS A 129 -15.22 5.14 -0.60
C LYS A 129 -16.20 5.24 -1.76
N ALA A 130 -16.05 6.23 -2.63
CA ALA A 130 -16.94 6.42 -3.77
C ALA A 130 -16.91 5.21 -4.72
N LEU A 131 -15.72 4.69 -5.03
CA LEU A 131 -15.56 3.49 -5.86
C LEU A 131 -16.16 2.25 -5.19
N ASN A 132 -15.93 2.06 -3.89
CA ASN A 132 -16.50 0.94 -3.16
C ASN A 132 -18.04 1.04 -3.04
N ASN A 133 -18.58 2.25 -2.88
CA ASN A 133 -20.03 2.47 -2.89
C ASN A 133 -20.63 2.16 -4.26
N LEU A 134 -19.95 2.55 -5.35
CA LEU A 134 -20.37 2.21 -6.71
C LEU A 134 -20.47 0.70 -6.89
N ARG A 135 -19.44 -0.05 -6.46
CA ARG A 135 -19.47 -1.52 -6.44
C ARG A 135 -20.69 -2.05 -5.69
N ASN A 136 -20.95 -1.54 -4.48
CA ASN A 136 -22.05 -2.00 -3.64
C ASN A 136 -23.44 -1.68 -4.24
N ILE A 137 -23.63 -0.49 -4.80
CA ILE A 137 -24.89 -0.07 -5.45
C ILE A 137 -25.22 -1.00 -6.62
N TYR A 138 -24.20 -1.36 -7.40
CA TYR A 138 -24.38 -2.20 -8.57
C TYR A 138 -24.21 -3.70 -8.29
N ASN A 139 -23.93 -4.08 -7.04
CA ASN A 139 -23.63 -5.44 -6.60
C ASN A 139 -22.60 -6.14 -7.52
N GLU A 140 -21.59 -5.39 -7.95
CA GLU A 140 -20.58 -5.84 -8.91
C GLU A 140 -19.48 -6.68 -8.22
N ASP A 141 -18.94 -7.67 -8.93
CA ASP A 141 -17.80 -8.43 -8.43
C ASP A 141 -16.59 -7.50 -8.28
N ILE A 142 -15.90 -7.59 -7.14
CA ILE A 142 -14.67 -6.84 -6.90
C ILE A 142 -13.64 -7.13 -7.99
N LYS A 143 -13.62 -8.35 -8.54
CA LYS A 143 -12.73 -8.73 -9.63
C LYS A 143 -13.03 -7.97 -10.91
N GLU A 144 -14.30 -7.75 -11.22
CA GLU A 144 -14.69 -7.00 -12.42
C GLU A 144 -14.27 -5.54 -12.28
N ILE A 145 -14.58 -4.91 -11.13
CA ILE A 145 -14.14 -3.54 -10.83
C ILE A 145 -12.61 -3.43 -10.87
N ALA A 146 -11.88 -4.37 -10.24
CA ALA A 146 -10.41 -4.39 -10.25
C ALA A 146 -9.83 -4.66 -11.65
N ASN A 147 -10.59 -5.24 -12.57
CA ASN A 147 -10.22 -5.41 -13.96
C ASN A 147 -10.67 -4.24 -14.86
N GLY A 148 -11.16 -3.15 -14.26
CA GLY A 148 -11.61 -1.97 -15.00
C GLY A 148 -12.95 -2.18 -15.71
N LYS A 149 -13.76 -3.13 -15.24
CA LYS A 149 -15.04 -3.50 -15.85
C LYS A 149 -16.21 -3.14 -14.95
N LEU A 150 -17.29 -2.70 -15.56
CA LEU A 150 -18.59 -2.49 -14.92
C LEU A 150 -19.66 -3.04 -15.86
N TYR A 151 -20.50 -3.96 -15.38
CA TYR A 151 -21.46 -4.68 -16.23
C TYR A 151 -20.82 -5.40 -17.44
N GLY A 152 -19.61 -5.92 -17.26
CA GLY A 152 -18.85 -6.60 -18.33
C GLY A 152 -18.30 -5.67 -19.42
N ILE A 153 -18.58 -4.37 -19.35
CA ILE A 153 -18.02 -3.35 -20.25
C ILE A 153 -16.69 -2.88 -19.68
N VAL A 154 -15.64 -2.85 -20.51
CA VAL A 154 -14.31 -2.36 -20.14
C VAL A 154 -14.29 -0.83 -20.22
N TYR A 155 -14.06 -0.18 -19.08
CA TYR A 155 -13.97 1.28 -18.96
C TYR A 155 -12.54 1.77 -18.72
N SER A 156 -11.66 0.94 -18.17
CA SER A 156 -10.29 1.32 -17.86
C SER A 156 -9.32 0.15 -17.98
N SER A 157 -8.03 0.47 -17.91
CA SER A 157 -7.01 -0.55 -17.63
C SER A 157 -7.29 -1.24 -16.29
N PRO A 158 -6.93 -2.53 -16.15
CA PRO A 158 -6.98 -3.23 -14.87
C PRO A 158 -6.12 -2.54 -13.80
N MET A 159 -6.62 -2.52 -12.57
CA MET A 159 -5.84 -2.13 -11.39
C MET A 159 -4.74 -3.16 -11.14
N THR A 160 -3.58 -2.70 -10.68
CA THR A 160 -2.52 -3.59 -10.18
C THR A 160 -2.84 -4.11 -8.77
N SER A 161 -2.06 -5.08 -8.31
CA SER A 161 -2.05 -5.50 -6.91
C SER A 161 -1.74 -4.35 -5.96
N TRP A 162 -0.91 -3.39 -6.38
CA TRP A 162 -0.56 -2.23 -5.56
C TRP A 162 -1.74 -1.26 -5.46
N ASP A 163 -2.44 -1.01 -6.56
CA ASP A 163 -3.63 -0.14 -6.55
C ASP A 163 -4.73 -0.69 -5.64
N CYS A 164 -4.96 -2.01 -5.69
CA CYS A 164 -5.92 -2.69 -4.80
C CYS A 164 -5.49 -2.61 -3.33
N TYR A 165 -4.18 -2.71 -3.06
CA TYR A 165 -3.61 -2.58 -1.72
C TYR A 165 -3.81 -1.16 -1.16
N GLU A 166 -3.48 -0.12 -1.93
CA GLU A 166 -3.66 1.28 -1.52
C GLU A 166 -5.13 1.64 -1.31
N LEU A 167 -6.04 1.12 -2.15
CA LEU A 167 -7.48 1.27 -1.96
C LEU A 167 -7.94 0.61 -0.65
N GLY A 168 -7.51 -0.63 -0.38
CA GLY A 168 -7.81 -1.32 0.87
C GLY A 168 -7.28 -0.55 2.10
N ARG A 169 -6.08 0.05 2.01
CA ARG A 169 -5.53 0.90 3.08
C ARG A 169 -6.36 2.15 3.32
N ALA A 170 -6.81 2.81 2.25
CA ALA A 170 -7.67 3.98 2.35
C ALA A 170 -8.99 3.65 3.09
N LEU A 171 -9.59 2.49 2.78
CA LEU A 171 -10.79 2.00 3.48
C LEU A 171 -10.50 1.61 4.93
N TYR A 172 -9.35 1.00 5.21
CA TYR A 172 -8.92 0.71 6.57
C TYR A 172 -8.81 2.00 7.42
N HIS A 173 -8.21 3.04 6.85
CA HIS A 173 -8.09 4.35 7.51
C HIS A 173 -9.44 5.06 7.67
N ALA A 174 -10.45 4.67 6.89
CA ALA A 174 -11.82 5.09 7.05
C ALA A 174 -12.63 4.25 8.06
N GLU A 175 -11.99 3.28 8.74
CA GLU A 175 -12.63 2.29 9.62
C GLU A 175 -13.69 1.41 8.93
N ASP A 176 -13.66 1.33 7.59
CA ASP A 176 -14.44 0.37 6.80
C ASP A 176 -13.65 -0.95 6.64
N LEU A 177 -13.56 -1.69 7.75
CA LEU A 177 -12.71 -2.87 7.86
C LEU A 177 -13.14 -4.01 6.95
N THR A 178 -14.45 -4.20 6.75
CA THR A 178 -14.99 -5.28 5.90
C THR A 178 -14.62 -5.08 4.44
N ASN A 179 -14.78 -3.86 3.92
CA ASN A 179 -14.40 -3.58 2.54
C ASN A 179 -12.88 -3.51 2.38
N SER A 180 -12.17 -2.99 3.37
CA SER A 180 -10.70 -3.09 3.43
C SER A 180 -10.21 -4.54 3.25
N ILE A 181 -10.74 -5.49 4.03
CA ILE A 181 -10.38 -6.92 3.93
C ILE A 181 -10.66 -7.45 2.52
N THR A 182 -11.82 -7.10 1.96
CA THR A 182 -12.22 -7.56 0.61
C THR A 182 -11.22 -7.08 -0.46
N TRP A 183 -10.84 -5.81 -0.43
CA TRP A 183 -9.83 -5.24 -1.34
C TRP A 183 -8.43 -5.79 -1.09
N MET A 184 -8.07 -6.07 0.15
CA MET A 184 -6.79 -6.71 0.48
C MET A 184 -6.71 -8.15 -0.03
N PHE A 185 -7.82 -8.89 -0.06
CA PHE A 185 -7.87 -10.21 -0.69
C PHE A 185 -7.69 -10.13 -2.21
N GLU A 186 -8.31 -9.16 -2.86
CA GLU A 186 -8.13 -8.93 -4.29
C GLU A 186 -6.69 -8.50 -4.60
N ALA A 187 -6.09 -7.65 -3.78
CA ALA A 187 -4.67 -7.30 -3.85
C ALA A 187 -3.80 -8.56 -3.73
N LEU A 188 -4.02 -9.42 -2.73
CA LEU A 188 -3.27 -10.65 -2.53
C LEU A 188 -3.43 -11.64 -3.71
N ARG A 189 -4.62 -11.70 -4.31
CA ARG A 189 -4.88 -12.52 -5.50
C ARG A 189 -4.07 -12.02 -6.69
N LYS A 190 -4.17 -10.73 -7.01
CA LYS A 190 -3.43 -10.10 -8.12
C LYS A 190 -1.92 -10.18 -7.91
N PHE A 191 -1.44 -10.02 -6.68
CA PHE A 191 -0.04 -10.18 -6.33
C PHE A 191 0.53 -11.54 -6.78
N LYS A 192 -0.25 -12.62 -6.54
CA LYS A 192 0.13 -13.99 -6.93
C LYS A 192 0.13 -14.19 -8.44
N GLU A 193 -0.68 -13.44 -9.17
CA GLU A 193 -0.77 -13.49 -10.63
C GLU A 193 0.36 -12.69 -11.29
N GLU A 194 0.61 -11.48 -10.78
CA GLU A 194 1.65 -10.57 -11.27
C GLU A 194 3.07 -11.11 -11.04
N LYS A 195 3.27 -11.93 -10.00
CA LYS A 195 4.57 -12.50 -9.60
C LYS A 195 5.70 -11.46 -9.65
N PRO A 196 5.58 -10.33 -8.94
CA PRO A 196 6.57 -9.27 -9.00
C PRO A 196 7.93 -9.77 -8.51
N LEU A 197 9.01 -9.33 -9.19
CA LEU A 197 10.39 -9.73 -8.89
C LEU A 197 10.82 -9.40 -7.45
N VAL A 198 10.21 -8.39 -6.83
CA VAL A 198 10.50 -7.97 -5.46
C VAL A 198 9.19 -7.95 -4.66
N PRO A 199 8.94 -8.92 -3.77
CA PRO A 199 7.68 -9.03 -3.05
C PRO A 199 7.63 -8.12 -1.81
N ARG A 200 7.93 -6.83 -1.98
CA ARG A 200 8.22 -5.94 -0.83
C ARG A 200 7.00 -5.67 0.07
N TYR A 201 5.78 -5.83 -0.44
CA TYR A 201 4.56 -5.45 0.28
C TYR A 201 3.55 -6.58 0.51
N ILE A 202 3.86 -7.84 0.14
CA ILE A 202 2.95 -8.97 0.43
C ILE A 202 2.72 -9.12 1.94
N THR A 203 3.78 -8.99 2.74
CA THR A 203 3.68 -9.00 4.20
C THR A 203 2.80 -7.86 4.71
N SER A 204 2.87 -6.69 4.07
CA SER A 204 2.04 -5.54 4.44
C SER A 204 0.57 -5.79 4.12
N ILE A 205 0.24 -6.40 2.97
CA ILE A 205 -1.14 -6.82 2.66
C ILE A 205 -1.66 -7.76 3.75
N ILE A 206 -0.90 -8.80 4.08
CA ILE A 206 -1.31 -9.79 5.09
C ILE A 206 -1.46 -9.15 6.47
N GLU A 207 -0.60 -8.21 6.83
CA GLU A 207 -0.67 -7.49 8.10
C GLU A 207 -1.94 -6.64 8.21
N TYR A 208 -2.33 -5.92 7.15
CA TYR A 208 -3.59 -5.16 7.14
C TYR A 208 -4.80 -6.08 7.24
N ILE A 209 -4.78 -7.24 6.57
CA ILE A 209 -5.83 -8.25 6.73
C ILE A 209 -5.89 -8.70 8.19
N ARG A 210 -4.77 -9.17 8.75
CA ARG A 210 -4.67 -9.65 10.13
C ARG A 210 -5.20 -8.64 11.14
N VAL A 211 -4.75 -7.39 11.06
CA VAL A 211 -5.18 -6.32 11.98
C VAL A 211 -6.68 -6.04 11.83
N SER A 212 -7.20 -6.06 10.59
CA SER A 212 -8.63 -5.85 10.35
C SER A 212 -9.48 -6.96 10.97
N PHE A 213 -9.08 -8.23 10.86
CA PHE A 213 -9.73 -9.35 11.53
C PHE A 213 -9.69 -9.23 13.06
N ASP A 214 -8.55 -8.83 13.64
CA ASP A 214 -8.42 -8.61 15.09
C ASP A 214 -9.33 -7.47 15.58
N LYS A 215 -9.37 -6.34 14.85
CA LYS A 215 -10.26 -5.22 15.14
C LYS A 215 -11.74 -5.61 15.08
N LEU A 216 -12.11 -6.52 14.17
CA LEU A 216 -13.47 -7.10 14.08
C LEU A 216 -13.75 -8.16 15.16
N GLY A 217 -12.76 -8.48 16.00
CA GLY A 217 -12.88 -9.46 17.10
C GLY A 217 -12.67 -10.92 16.68
N ASP A 218 -12.37 -11.18 15.40
CA ASP A 218 -12.07 -12.52 14.90
C ASP A 218 -10.58 -12.86 15.09
N LEU A 219 -10.28 -13.29 16.33
CA LEU A 219 -8.95 -13.72 16.72
C LEU A 219 -8.48 -14.97 15.96
N LYS A 220 -9.41 -15.83 15.50
CA LYS A 220 -9.06 -17.05 14.75
C LYS A 220 -8.60 -16.68 13.35
N GLY A 221 -9.32 -15.79 12.67
CA GLY A 221 -8.93 -15.24 11.39
C GLY A 221 -7.60 -14.49 11.48
N ALA A 222 -7.41 -13.64 12.49
CA ALA A 222 -6.13 -12.96 12.73
C ALA A 222 -4.98 -13.97 12.95
N LEU A 223 -5.19 -15.03 13.74
CA LEU A 223 -4.21 -16.10 13.94
C LEU A 223 -3.89 -16.87 12.64
N GLN A 224 -4.86 -17.06 11.77
CA GLN A 224 -4.64 -17.68 10.47
C GLN A 224 -3.72 -16.82 9.60
N TRP A 225 -3.98 -15.52 9.49
CA TRP A 225 -3.19 -14.62 8.66
C TRP A 225 -1.77 -14.37 9.19
N ILE A 226 -1.56 -14.31 10.50
CA ILE A 226 -0.19 -14.23 11.05
C ILE A 226 0.62 -15.52 10.76
N ARG A 227 -0.04 -16.68 10.64
CA ARG A 227 0.62 -17.94 10.25
C ARG A 227 1.08 -17.90 8.79
N GLU A 228 0.33 -17.28 7.89
CA GLU A 228 0.78 -17.06 6.51
C GLU A 228 2.09 -16.25 6.47
N ILE A 229 2.23 -15.24 7.34
CA ILE A 229 3.50 -14.50 7.48
C ILE A 229 4.63 -15.41 8.01
N LEU A 230 4.34 -16.33 8.94
CA LEU A 230 5.32 -17.29 9.43
C LEU A 230 5.77 -18.29 8.37
N VAL A 231 4.91 -18.66 7.42
CA VAL A 231 5.31 -19.51 6.29
C VAL A 231 6.35 -18.79 5.43
N LEU A 232 6.17 -17.48 5.21
CA LEU A 232 7.11 -16.66 4.45
C LEU A 232 8.41 -16.39 5.22
N TYR A 233 8.32 -16.18 6.54
CA TYR A 233 9.46 -15.84 7.40
C TYR A 233 9.50 -16.68 8.68
N PRO A 234 9.86 -17.98 8.60
CA PRO A 234 9.76 -18.91 9.74
C PRO A 234 10.65 -18.56 10.93
N SER A 235 11.72 -17.80 10.71
CA SER A 235 12.67 -17.39 11.76
C SER A 235 12.32 -16.06 12.43
N ASN A 236 11.24 -15.39 12.01
CA ASN A 236 10.89 -14.08 12.55
C ASN A 236 10.33 -14.19 13.98
N PHE A 237 11.15 -13.86 14.98
CA PHE A 237 10.79 -13.92 16.39
C PHE A 237 9.56 -13.07 16.73
N ARG A 238 9.45 -11.85 16.17
CA ARG A 238 8.32 -10.95 16.44
C ARG A 238 7.00 -11.55 15.97
N VAL A 239 6.99 -12.13 14.77
CA VAL A 239 5.78 -12.76 14.19
C VAL A 239 5.36 -13.98 15.04
N LYS A 240 6.33 -14.76 15.57
CA LYS A 240 6.04 -15.87 16.48
C LYS A 240 5.39 -15.40 17.78
N GLN A 241 5.89 -14.32 18.37
CA GLN A 241 5.31 -13.74 19.59
C GLN A 241 3.87 -13.28 19.36
N ILE A 242 3.59 -12.61 18.23
CA ILE A 242 2.23 -12.19 17.88
C ILE A 242 1.30 -13.40 17.71
N ALA A 243 1.76 -14.48 17.06
CA ALA A 243 0.97 -15.69 16.91
C ALA A 243 0.66 -16.36 18.26
N LEU A 244 1.61 -16.35 19.20
CA LEU A 244 1.42 -16.88 20.56
C LEU A 244 0.42 -16.03 21.37
N ASP A 245 0.48 -14.70 21.27
CA ASP A 245 -0.49 -13.80 21.91
C ASP A 245 -1.93 -14.14 21.48
N TYR A 246 -2.17 -14.31 20.17
CA TYR A 246 -3.47 -14.72 19.67
C TYR A 246 -3.93 -16.07 20.22
N GLN A 247 -3.04 -17.06 20.28
CA GLN A 247 -3.37 -18.38 20.84
C GLN A 247 -3.81 -18.28 22.31
N ASN A 248 -3.09 -17.48 23.11
CA ASN A 248 -3.41 -17.26 24.51
C ASN A 248 -4.76 -16.54 24.68
N ARG A 249 -5.02 -15.47 23.91
CA ARG A 249 -6.29 -14.72 23.94
C ARG A 249 -7.49 -15.60 23.55
N ILE A 250 -7.31 -16.49 22.57
CA ILE A 250 -8.34 -17.47 22.16
C ILE A 250 -8.59 -18.51 23.27
N GLY A 251 -7.52 -19.03 23.89
CA GLY A 251 -7.60 -19.97 25.01
C GLY A 251 -8.35 -19.38 26.21
N ASN A 252 -7.98 -18.16 26.62
CA ASN A 252 -8.60 -17.47 27.75
C ASN A 252 -10.09 -17.18 27.52
N LYS A 253 -10.48 -16.76 26.31
CA LYS A 253 -11.91 -16.60 25.94
C LYS A 253 -12.68 -17.91 26.08
N LYS A 254 -12.09 -19.04 25.66
CA LYS A 254 -12.72 -20.36 25.78
C LYS A 254 -12.93 -20.76 27.25
N THR A 255 -11.92 -20.55 28.10
CA THR A 255 -12.00 -20.82 29.54
C THR A 255 -13.07 -19.96 30.22
N MET A 256 -13.16 -18.66 29.89
CA MET A 256 -14.17 -17.75 30.43
C MET A 256 -15.60 -18.14 30.01
N TRP A 257 -15.79 -18.53 28.75
CA TRP A 257 -17.09 -19.01 28.27
C TRP A 257 -17.49 -20.34 28.94
N MET A 258 -16.53 -21.24 29.19
CA MET A 258 -16.80 -22.47 29.95
C MET A 258 -17.20 -22.18 31.40
N HIS A 259 -16.54 -21.24 32.09
CA HIS A 259 -16.91 -20.87 33.46
C HIS A 259 -18.30 -20.21 33.55
N THR A 260 -18.63 -19.32 32.61
CA THR A 260 -19.97 -18.68 32.54
C THR A 260 -21.06 -19.67 32.17
N ALA A 261 -20.80 -20.61 31.25
CA ALA A 261 -21.71 -21.71 30.95
C ALA A 261 -21.91 -22.65 32.16
N THR A 262 -20.86 -22.98 32.92
CA THR A 262 -21.01 -23.80 34.12
C THR A 262 -21.79 -23.10 35.23
N LEU A 263 -21.62 -21.78 35.41
CA LEU A 263 -22.40 -20.99 36.37
C LEU A 263 -23.90 -20.98 36.01
N ASN A 264 -24.21 -20.77 34.74
CA ASN A 264 -25.59 -20.80 34.24
C ASN A 264 -26.24 -22.20 34.31
N VAL A 265 -25.43 -23.28 34.28
CA VAL A 265 -25.92 -24.65 34.45
C VAL A 265 -26.10 -24.99 35.94
N SER A 266 -25.28 -24.42 36.84
CA SER A 266 -25.45 -24.60 38.29
C SER A 266 -26.59 -23.79 38.91
N GLU A 267 -27.08 -22.74 38.23
CA GLU A 267 -28.22 -21.92 38.67
C GLU A 267 -29.58 -22.38 38.11
N GLY A 268 -29.65 -23.56 37.50
CA GLY A 268 -30.90 -24.19 37.03
C GLY A 268 -31.79 -24.79 38.13
N GLY A 269 -31.88 -24.15 39.30
CA GLY A 269 -32.65 -24.61 40.45
C GLY A 269 -33.34 -23.47 41.17
N THR A 270 -34.66 -23.37 40.94
CA THR A 270 -35.67 -22.54 41.62
C THR A 270 -35.62 -21.02 41.40
N THR A 271 -36.71 -20.56 40.80
CA THR A 271 -37.20 -19.20 40.67
C THR A 271 -37.18 -18.43 41.99
N ASP A 272 -36.61 -17.22 41.97
CA ASP A 272 -37.24 -16.05 42.59
C ASP A 272 -36.78 -14.78 41.87
N ILE A 273 -37.75 -14.00 41.41
CA ILE A 273 -37.57 -12.66 40.84
C ILE A 273 -37.52 -11.69 42.02
N PRO A 274 -36.47 -10.87 42.21
CA PRO A 274 -36.57 -9.70 43.05
C PRO A 274 -36.97 -8.50 42.19
N VAL A 275 -38.19 -8.05 42.41
CA VAL A 275 -38.61 -6.66 42.17
C VAL A 275 -37.94 -5.76 43.22
N LEU A 276 -37.53 -4.55 42.81
CA LEU A 276 -37.37 -3.26 43.54
C LEU A 276 -36.14 -2.52 42.96
N SER A 277 -36.07 -1.21 42.78
CA SER A 277 -37.00 -0.08 42.76
C SER A 277 -36.17 1.15 42.36
N LEU A 278 -36.77 2.09 41.64
CA LEU A 278 -36.19 3.43 41.41
C LEU A 278 -36.23 4.27 42.71
N SER A 279 -35.07 4.81 43.10
CA SER A 279 -34.85 6.07 43.86
C SER A 279 -33.33 6.21 43.99
N GLY A 280 -32.63 7.28 43.58
CA GLY A 280 -32.85 8.68 43.91
C GLY A 280 -31.69 9.16 44.79
N HIS A 281 -30.61 9.65 44.19
CA HIS A 281 -29.72 10.78 44.58
C HIS A 281 -28.50 10.84 43.67
#